data_AF-P20044-F1
#
_entry.id   AF-P20044-F1
#
_cell.length_a   1.000
_cell.length_b   1.000
_cell.length_c   1.000
_cell.angle_alpha   90.00
_cell.angle_beta   90.00
_cell.angle_gamma   90.00
#
_symmetry.space_group_name_H-M   'P 1'
#
loop_
_entity.id
_entity.type
_entity.pdbx_description
1 polymer ?
#
loop_
_entity_poly.entity_id
_entity_poly.type
_entity_poly.pdbx_seq_one_letter_code
_entity_poly.pdbx_strand_id
1 'polypeptide(L)' 'MVEVEKKKITLSIPVETNGKLEELAQKYGMTKSGLVNFLVNQVAEAGTIYRQ' A
#
# COMPACT_ATOMS: atom_id res chain seq x y z
N MET A 1 22.92 -1.41 7.38
CA MET A 1 21.54 -1.24 6.88
C MET A 1 21.12 -2.57 6.31
N VAL A 2 20.02 -3.17 6.76
CA VAL A 2 19.51 -4.40 6.13
C VAL A 2 18.89 -3.97 4.81
N GLU A 3 19.46 -4.42 3.70
CA GLU A 3 18.91 -4.14 2.38
C GLU A 3 17.62 -4.92 2.21
N VAL A 4 16.51 -4.21 2.07
CA VAL A 4 15.20 -4.84 1.82
C VAL A 4 15.07 -5.03 0.31
N GLU A 5 15.10 -6.28 -0.13
CA GLU A 5 14.89 -6.63 -1.53
C GLU A 5 13.48 -6.20 -1.98
N LYS A 6 13.39 -5.47 -3.09
CA LYS A 6 12.12 -4.98 -3.66
C LYS A 6 11.83 -5.69 -4.98
N LYS A 7 10.69 -6.36 -5.06
CA LYS A 7 10.17 -6.93 -6.32
C LYS A 7 9.11 -6.02 -6.92
N LYS A 8 9.28 -5.63 -8.18
CA LYS A 8 8.25 -4.89 -8.92
C LYS A 8 7.14 -5.87 -9.33
N ILE A 9 5.89 -5.50 -9.05
CA ILE A 9 4.70 -6.28 -9.41
C ILE A 9 3.74 -5.43 -10.25
N THR A 10 2.89 -6.09 -11.04
CA THR A 10 1.77 -5.45 -11.74
C THR A 10 0.47 -5.88 -11.07
N LEU A 11 -0.42 -4.92 -10.82
CA LEU A 11 -1.74 -5.15 -10.25
C LEU A 11 -2.81 -4.59 -11.18
N SER A 12 -3.90 -5.35 -11.38
CA SER A 12 -5.10 -4.88 -12.05
C SER A 12 -6.11 -4.45 -11.00
N ILE A 13 -6.40 -3.15 -10.93
CA ILE A 13 -7.36 -2.56 -10.00
C ILE A 13 -8.32 -1.65 -10.76
N PRO A 14 -9.54 -1.39 -10.25
CA PRO A 14 -10.44 -0.41 -10.84
C PRO A 14 -9.76 0.96 -10.97
N VAL A 15 -10.08 1.69 -12.03
CA VAL A 15 -9.50 3.02 -12.31
C VAL A 15 -9.73 3.97 -11.12
N GLU A 16 -10.93 3.94 -10.55
CA GLU A 16 -11.28 4.72 -9.36
C GLU A 16 -10.40 4.35 -8.15
N THR A 17 -10.09 3.07 -7.97
CA THR A 17 -9.20 2.61 -6.89
C THR A 17 -7.78 3.11 -7.10
N ASN A 18 -7.27 3.15 -8.34
CA ASN A 18 -5.98 3.76 -8.62
C ASN A 18 -5.97 5.27 -8.33
N GLY A 19 -7.06 5.97 -8.66
CA GLY A 19 -7.22 7.39 -8.32
C GLY A 19 -7.16 7.63 -6.81
N LYS A 20 -7.93 6.85 -6.03
CA LYS A 20 -7.90 6.91 -4.56
C LYS A 20 -6.52 6.59 -3.98
N LEU A 21 -5.81 5.62 -4.54
CA LEU A 21 -4.45 5.28 -4.12
C LEU A 21 -3.50 6.47 -4.31
N GLU A 22 -3.62 7.17 -5.43
CA GLU A 22 -2.79 8.35 -5.74
C GLU A 22 -3.09 9.53 -4.82
N GLU A 23 -4.37 9.85 -4.63
CA GLU A 23 -4.81 10.92 -3.72
C GLU A 23 -4.39 10.66 -2.27
N LEU A 24 -4.58 9.44 -1.77
CA LEU A 24 -4.18 9.07 -0.41
C LEU A 24 -2.66 9.10 -0.25
N ALA A 25 -1.92 8.56 -1.23
CA ALA A 25 -0.46 8.60 -1.19
C ALA A 25 0.04 10.07 -1.12
N GLN A 26 -0.49 10.95 -1.96
CA GLN A 26 -0.12 12.37 -1.94
C GLN A 26 -0.52 13.05 -0.62
N LYS A 27 -1.75 12.84 -0.15
CA LYS A 27 -2.26 13.43 1.10
C LYS A 27 -1.39 13.12 2.31
N TYR A 28 -0.82 11.92 2.36
CA TYR A 28 0.02 11.47 3.48
C TYR A 28 1.52 11.53 3.18
N GLY A 29 1.95 12.19 2.10
CA GLY A 29 3.38 12.35 1.78
C GLY A 29 4.09 11.03 1.46
N MET A 30 3.38 10.05 0.92
CA MET A 30 3.89 8.72 0.59
C MET A 30 3.94 8.48 -0.93
N THR A 31 4.74 7.51 -1.34
CA THR A 31 4.62 6.93 -2.69
C THR A 31 3.49 5.90 -2.73
N LYS A 32 2.95 5.61 -3.92
CA LYS A 32 1.91 4.56 -4.09
C LYS A 32 2.38 3.19 -3.55
N SER A 33 3.62 2.81 -3.85
CA SER A 33 4.20 1.57 -3.32
C SER A 33 4.42 1.62 -1.81
N GLY A 34 4.81 2.78 -1.26
CA GLY A 34 4.92 3.00 0.18
C GLY A 34 3.58 2.82 0.90
N LEU A 35 2.50 3.38 0.35
CA LEU A 35 1.16 3.22 0.91
C LEU A 35 0.68 1.77 0.84
N VAL A 36 0.88 1.07 -0.28
CA VAL A 36 0.54 -0.36 -0.39
C VAL A 36 1.32 -1.18 0.66
N ASN A 37 2.63 -0.95 0.80
CA ASN A 37 3.46 -1.62 1.79
C ASN A 37 2.97 -1.34 3.23
N PHE A 38 2.62 -0.09 3.54
CA PHE A 38 2.09 0.30 4.85
C PHE A 38 0.77 -0.42 5.16
N LEU A 39 -0.16 -0.48 4.20
CA LEU A 39 -1.44 -1.17 4.39
C LEU A 39 -1.28 -2.69 4.58
N VAL A 40 -0.39 -3.32 3.81
CA VAL A 40 -0.08 -4.75 3.98
C VAL A 40 0.49 -5.03 5.37
N ASN A 41 1.42 -4.21 5.84
CA ASN A 41 2.03 -4.38 7.16
C ASN A 41 1.01 -4.16 8.30
N GLN A 42 0.12 -3.17 8.18
CA GLN A 42 -0.95 -2.99 9.17
C GLN A 42 -1.87 -4.20 9.28
N VAL A 43 -2.26 -4.80 8.16
CA VAL A 43 -3.08 -6.02 8.15
C VAL A 43 -2.30 -7.19 8.75
N ALA A 44 -1.03 -7.34 8.40
CA ALA A 44 -0.18 -8.39 8.94
C ALA A 44 -0.02 -8.28 10.46
N GLU A 45 0.16 -7.06 10.98
CA GLU A 45 0.28 -6.78 12.41
C GLU A 45 -1.06 -6.98 13.15
N ALA A 46 -2.18 -6.54 12.56
CA ALA A 46 -3.50 -6.75 13.13
C ALA A 46 -3.95 -8.22 13.10
N GLY A 47 -3.34 -9.05 12.24
CA GLY A 47 -3.71 -10.45 12.05
C GLY A 47 -5.03 -10.66 11.31
N THR A 48 -5.66 -9.59 10.79
CA THR A 48 -6.95 -9.64 10.09
C THR A 48 -7.13 -8.47 9.12
N ILE A 49 -7.84 -8.71 8.02
CA ILE A 49 -8.27 -7.67 7.06
C ILE A 49 -9.59 -6.99 7.47
N TYR A 50 -10.29 -7.54 8.46
CA TYR A 50 -11.58 -7.02 8.90
C TYR A 50 -11.37 -5.87 9.87
N ARG A 51 -12.15 -4.78 9.71
CA ARG A 51 -12.17 -3.69 10.69
C ARG A 51 -12.84 -4.19 11.97
N GLN A 52 -12.19 -3.98 13.11
CA GLN A 52 -12.82 -4.08 14.42
C GLN A 52 -13.51 -2.76 14.77
#